data_AF-A0A349SU27-F1
#
_entry.id   AF-A0A349SU27-F1
#
_cell.length_a   1.000
_cell.length_b   1.000
_cell.length_c   1.000
_cell.angle_alpha   90.00
_cell.angle_beta   90.00
_cell.angle_gamma   90.00
#
_symmetry.space_group_name_H-M   'P 1'
#
loop_
_entity.id
_entity.type
_entity.pdbx_description
1 polymer ?
#
loop_
_entity_poly.entity_id
_entity_poly.type
_entity_poly.pdbx_seq_one_letter_code
_entity_poly.pdbx_strand_id
1 'polypeptide(L)'
;EEALEENWYKPPGEPASPQADVFAAGVIFYQLLTGSLPEWKRGLLQPGEAFADIPQHLRTVIKAMLCLESNVRVQTFEEVKKCLHMVESEADEKTKTKIQKKAPQPRRRSPLRSVALATAFLLLLGVNGVIYMWIFMNKGADHPSMANIMQSLGLRAGDNRTKGSTQNEEEFVMQKVEKTKPN
;
A
#
# COMPACT_ATOMS: atom_id res chain seq x y z
N GLU A 1 42.76 -21.41 -13.87
CA GLU A 1 41.41 -21.23 -14.43
C GLU A 1 40.92 -19.87 -13.98
N GLU A 2 41.08 -18.85 -14.82
CA GLU A 2 40.49 -17.54 -14.54
C GLU A 2 38.97 -17.74 -14.63
N ALA A 3 38.27 -17.53 -13.52
CA ALA A 3 36.83 -17.37 -13.56
C ALA A 3 36.58 -16.21 -14.54
N LEU A 4 36.00 -16.52 -15.71
CA LEU A 4 35.54 -15.52 -16.66
C LEU A 4 34.54 -14.65 -15.91
N GLU A 5 35.02 -13.53 -15.36
CA GLU A 5 34.17 -12.56 -14.67
C GLU A 5 33.07 -12.16 -15.64
N GLU A 6 31.84 -12.51 -15.29
CA GLU A 6 30.68 -12.25 -16.13
C GLU A 6 30.45 -10.75 -16.22
N ASN A 7 30.88 -10.15 -17.34
CA ASN A 7 30.75 -8.71 -17.56
C ASN A 7 29.35 -8.41 -18.11
N TRP A 8 28.45 -7.95 -17.23
CA TRP A 8 27.08 -7.56 -17.56
C TRP A 8 26.94 -6.45 -18.61
N TYR A 9 28.00 -5.66 -18.85
CA TYR A 9 27.99 -4.56 -19.81
C TYR A 9 28.46 -4.98 -21.19
N LYS A 10 28.93 -6.23 -21.34
CA LYS A 10 29.39 -6.75 -22.62
C LYS A 10 28.25 -7.48 -23.34
N PRO A 11 27.95 -7.14 -24.61
CA PRO A 11 27.01 -7.92 -25.38
C PRO A 11 27.54 -9.36 -25.61
N PRO A 12 26.66 -10.38 -25.59
CA PRO A 12 27.08 -11.78 -25.73
C PRO A 12 27.58 -12.06 -27.16
N GLY A 13 28.78 -12.65 -27.27
CA GLY A 13 29.32 -13.11 -28.57
C GLY A 13 29.93 -12.01 -29.45
N GLU A 14 29.95 -10.76 -29.00
CA GLU A 14 30.53 -9.64 -29.76
C GLU A 14 31.93 -9.24 -29.23
N PRO A 15 32.88 -8.89 -30.11
CA PRO A 15 34.14 -8.26 -29.72
C PRO A 15 33.90 -6.79 -29.31
N ALA A 16 34.93 -6.17 -28.71
CA ALA A 16 34.90 -4.73 -28.42
C ALA A 16 34.73 -3.94 -29.72
N SER A 17 33.70 -3.09 -29.77
CA SER A 17 33.36 -2.27 -30.92
C SER A 17 32.55 -1.04 -30.44
N PRO A 18 32.44 0.02 -31.26
CA PRO A 18 31.57 1.15 -30.92
C PRO A 18 30.11 0.74 -30.63
N GLN A 19 29.62 -0.30 -31.29
CA GLN A 19 28.27 -0.85 -31.05
C GLN A 19 28.17 -1.57 -29.71
N ALA A 20 29.26 -2.20 -29.25
CA ALA A 20 29.33 -2.78 -27.92
C ALA A 20 29.32 -1.70 -26.83
N ASP A 21 29.96 -0.56 -27.07
CA ASP A 21 29.92 0.60 -26.16
C ASP A 21 28.50 1.21 -26.08
N VAL A 22 27.78 1.27 -27.21
CA VAL A 22 26.36 1.68 -27.22
C VAL A 22 25.50 0.72 -26.39
N PHE A 23 25.73 -0.59 -26.50
CA PHE A 23 25.04 -1.58 -25.67
C PHE A 23 25.34 -1.37 -24.18
N ALA A 24 26.62 -1.24 -23.82
CA ALA A 24 27.05 -0.99 -22.45
C ALA A 24 26.40 0.26 -21.85
N ALA A 25 26.37 1.37 -22.60
CA ALA A 25 25.69 2.58 -22.19
C ALA A 25 24.18 2.38 -22.03
N GLY A 26 23.55 1.54 -22.87
CA GLY A 26 22.15 1.17 -22.73
C GLY A 26 21.87 0.43 -21.42
N VAL A 27 22.77 -0.48 -21.01
CA VAL A 27 22.70 -1.20 -19.73
C VAL A 27 22.80 -0.21 -18.56
N ILE A 28 23.76 0.72 -18.64
CA ILE A 28 23.93 1.79 -17.64
C ILE A 28 22.68 2.65 -17.54
N PHE A 29 22.11 3.11 -18.66
CA PHE A 29 20.88 3.91 -18.64
C PHE A 29 19.69 3.16 -18.06
N TYR A 30 19.54 1.88 -18.41
CA TYR A 30 18.51 1.03 -17.82
C TYR A 30 18.69 0.94 -16.29
N GLN A 31 19.92 0.72 -15.83
CA GLN A 31 20.22 0.61 -14.40
C GLN A 31 20.03 1.93 -13.64
N LEU A 32 20.41 3.07 -14.23
CA LEU A 32 20.21 4.38 -13.61
C LEU A 32 18.72 4.71 -13.40
N LEU A 33 17.87 4.28 -14.33
CA LEU A 33 16.44 4.58 -14.27
C LEU A 33 15.63 3.57 -13.47
N THR A 34 16.07 2.31 -13.41
CA THR A 34 15.31 1.23 -12.76
C THR A 34 15.95 0.73 -11.46
N GLY A 35 17.24 1.01 -11.23
CA GLY A 35 18.04 0.45 -10.14
C GLY A 35 18.44 -1.02 -10.33
N SER A 36 18.07 -1.63 -11.46
CA SER A 36 18.27 -3.07 -11.73
C SER A 36 18.96 -3.30 -13.07
N LEU A 37 19.58 -4.46 -13.26
CA LEU A 37 20.17 -4.82 -14.55
C LEU A 37 19.08 -5.32 -15.53
N PRO A 38 19.23 -5.08 -16.84
CA PRO A 38 18.32 -5.60 -17.83
C PRO A 38 18.40 -7.14 -17.91
N GLU A 39 17.26 -7.78 -18.08
CA GLU A 39 17.15 -9.22 -18.29
C GLU A 39 16.61 -9.52 -19.69
N TRP A 40 17.13 -10.58 -20.33
CA TRP A 40 16.62 -11.06 -21.62
C TRP A 40 15.98 -12.44 -21.45
N LYS A 41 14.80 -12.61 -22.03
CA LYS A 41 14.13 -13.91 -22.16
C LYS A 41 13.87 -14.19 -23.63
N ARG A 42 14.43 -15.28 -24.14
CA ARG A 42 14.32 -15.67 -25.57
C ARG A 42 14.80 -14.56 -26.52
N GLY A 43 15.87 -13.86 -26.16
CA GLY A 43 16.45 -12.77 -26.96
C GLY A 43 15.71 -11.43 -26.88
N LEU A 44 14.63 -11.34 -26.10
CA LEU A 44 13.84 -10.12 -25.93
C LEU A 44 14.09 -9.52 -24.54
N LEU A 45 14.29 -8.20 -24.49
CA LEU A 45 14.38 -7.46 -23.24
C LEU A 45 13.07 -7.61 -22.45
N GLN A 46 13.16 -8.04 -21.20
CA GLN A 46 12.02 -8.19 -20.30
C GLN A 46 11.87 -6.90 -19.47
N PRO A 47 10.92 -6.01 -19.80
CA PRO A 47 10.72 -4.80 -19.01
C PRO A 47 10.09 -5.15 -17.65
N GLY A 48 10.75 -4.73 -16.57
CA GLY A 48 10.16 -4.76 -15.22
C GLY A 48 9.16 -3.62 -14.99
N GLU A 49 8.48 -3.63 -13.83
CA GLU A 49 7.52 -2.58 -13.47
C GLU A 49 8.16 -1.18 -13.45
N ALA A 50 9.34 -1.04 -12.84
CA ALA A 50 10.10 0.21 -12.82
C ALA A 50 10.42 0.73 -14.23
N PHE A 51 10.68 -0.17 -15.19
CA PHE A 51 10.92 0.22 -16.57
C PHE A 51 9.63 0.69 -17.25
N ALA A 52 8.46 0.17 -16.87
CA ALA A 52 7.15 0.57 -17.40
C ALA A 52 6.70 1.97 -16.92
N ASP A 53 7.30 2.50 -15.86
CA ASP A 53 7.02 3.85 -15.36
C ASP A 53 7.83 4.94 -16.09
N ILE A 54 8.94 4.57 -16.72
CA ILE A 54 9.80 5.48 -17.50
C ILE A 54 9.03 6.02 -18.72
N PRO A 55 9.15 7.30 -19.11
CA PRO A 55 8.52 7.84 -20.32
C PRO A 55 8.74 6.99 -21.57
N GLN A 56 7.68 6.77 -22.36
CA GLN A 56 7.68 5.87 -23.52
C GLN A 56 8.85 6.13 -24.48
N HIS A 57 9.19 7.40 -24.70
CA HIS A 57 10.30 7.77 -25.57
C HIS A 57 11.64 7.24 -25.08
N LEU A 58 11.98 7.46 -23.80
CA LEU A 58 13.21 6.94 -23.20
C LEU A 58 13.24 5.41 -23.23
N ARG A 59 12.09 4.75 -23.01
CA ARG A 59 11.99 3.29 -23.16
C ARG A 59 12.35 2.85 -24.57
N THR A 60 11.90 3.56 -25.60
CA THR A 60 12.21 3.24 -27.00
C THR A 60 13.70 3.39 -27.28
N VAL A 61 14.32 4.49 -26.82
CA VAL A 61 15.77 4.71 -27.00
C VAL A 61 16.57 3.62 -26.31
N ILE A 62 16.26 3.31 -25.05
CA ILE A 62 16.97 2.28 -24.27
C ILE A 62 16.79 0.90 -24.91
N LYS A 63 15.58 0.56 -25.39
CA LYS A 63 15.33 -0.69 -26.13
C LYS A 63 16.16 -0.79 -27.40
N ALA A 64 16.31 0.32 -28.13
CA ALA A 64 17.12 0.35 -29.35
C ALA A 64 18.62 0.18 -29.07
N MET A 65 19.11 0.71 -27.93
CA MET A 65 20.49 0.49 -27.47
C MET A 65 20.72 -0.93 -26.96
N LEU A 66 19.74 -1.55 -26.29
CA LEU A 66 19.82 -2.91 -25.72
C LEU A 66 19.44 -4.02 -26.71
N CYS A 67 19.38 -3.73 -28.01
CA CYS A 67 19.14 -4.73 -29.03
C CYS A 67 20.34 -5.70 -29.09
N LEU A 68 20.10 -7.01 -29.01
CA LEU A 68 21.19 -8.00 -29.06
C LEU A 68 21.85 -8.09 -30.43
N GLU A 69 21.11 -7.78 -31.50
CA GLU A 69 21.64 -7.80 -32.86
C GLU A 69 22.34 -6.48 -33.19
N SER A 70 23.66 -6.52 -33.37
CA SER A 70 24.49 -5.31 -33.55
C SER A 70 24.14 -4.49 -34.81
N ASN A 71 23.63 -5.15 -35.87
CA ASN A 71 23.17 -4.50 -37.10
C ASN A 71 21.82 -3.78 -36.96
N VAL A 72 20.99 -4.20 -36.00
CA VAL A 72 19.68 -3.56 -35.72
C VAL A 72 19.81 -2.54 -34.58
N ARG A 73 20.80 -2.71 -33.71
CA ARG A 73 21.15 -1.76 -32.65
C ARG A 73 21.45 -0.38 -33.24
N VAL A 74 21.21 0.65 -32.44
CA VAL A 74 21.62 2.02 -32.76
C VAL A 74 23.12 2.04 -33.07
N GLN A 75 23.46 2.62 -34.23
CA GLN A 75 24.81 2.52 -34.78
C GLN A 75 25.76 3.57 -34.21
N THR A 76 25.25 4.74 -33.83
CA THR A 76 26.05 5.86 -33.34
C THR A 76 25.43 6.52 -32.11
N PHE A 77 26.28 7.06 -31.23
CA PHE A 77 25.81 7.87 -30.10
C PHE A 77 25.16 9.20 -30.53
N GLU A 78 25.48 9.70 -31.73
CA GLU A 78 24.80 10.87 -32.28
C GLU A 78 23.31 10.62 -32.48
N GLU A 79 22.94 9.42 -32.94
CA GLU A 79 21.54 9.02 -33.07
C GLU A 79 20.85 8.91 -31.70
N VAL A 80 21.54 8.32 -30.70
CA VAL A 80 21.05 8.29 -29.30
C VAL A 80 20.80 9.72 -28.79
N LYS A 81 21.78 10.61 -28.99
CA LYS A 81 21.71 12.01 -28.57
C LYS A 81 20.56 12.75 -29.26
N LYS A 82 20.40 12.59 -30.57
CA LYS A 82 19.29 13.18 -31.33
C LYS A 82 17.95 12.71 -30.78
N CYS A 83 17.80 11.41 -30.53
CA CYS A 83 16.59 10.88 -29.91
C CYS A 83 16.35 11.52 -28.54
N LEU A 84 17.35 11.67 -27.69
CA LEU A 84 17.19 12.33 -26.38
C LEU A 84 16.76 13.81 -26.51
N HIS A 85 17.39 14.59 -27.40
CA HIS A 85 17.08 16.02 -27.57
C HIS A 85 15.75 16.31 -28.27
N MET A 86 15.20 15.38 -29.06
CA MET A 86 13.85 15.53 -29.63
C MET A 86 12.79 15.75 -28.53
N VAL A 87 13.06 15.30 -27.30
CA VAL A 87 12.20 15.56 -26.13
C VAL A 87 12.39 16.96 -25.58
N GLU A 88 13.61 17.52 -25.58
CA GLU A 88 13.83 18.88 -25.08
C GLU A 88 13.08 19.90 -25.94
N SER A 89 13.11 19.75 -27.27
CA SER A 89 12.37 20.67 -28.15
C SER A 89 10.85 20.51 -28.04
N GLU A 90 10.34 19.30 -27.81
CA GLU A 90 8.91 19.09 -27.54
C GLU A 90 8.50 19.54 -26.14
N ALA A 91 9.40 19.41 -25.16
CA ALA A 91 9.18 19.88 -23.80
C ALA A 91 9.11 21.40 -23.78
N ASP A 92 9.94 22.12 -24.53
CA ASP A 92 9.93 23.59 -24.55
C ASP A 92 8.62 24.18 -25.11
N GLU A 93 8.00 23.53 -26.10
CA GLU A 93 6.68 23.96 -26.60
C GLU A 93 5.54 23.59 -25.64
N LYS A 94 5.64 22.46 -24.93
CA LYS A 94 4.56 21.92 -24.06
C LYS A 94 4.71 22.28 -22.57
N THR A 95 5.83 22.85 -22.13
CA THR A 95 6.06 23.20 -20.70
C THR A 95 5.81 24.67 -20.35
N LYS A 96 5.58 25.56 -21.33
CA LYS A 96 4.93 26.86 -21.06
C LYS A 96 3.41 26.74 -21.04
N THR A 97 2.85 25.97 -20.13
CA THR A 97 1.63 26.32 -19.35
C THR A 97 1.16 25.17 -18.48
N LYS A 98 0.98 25.49 -17.20
CA LYS A 98 0.17 24.76 -16.22
C LYS A 98 0.68 23.37 -15.86
N ILE A 99 1.42 23.31 -14.76
CA ILE A 99 1.37 22.16 -13.84
C ILE A 99 -0.09 22.01 -13.42
N GLN A 100 -0.89 21.28 -14.20
CA GLN A 100 -2.10 20.68 -13.69
C GLN A 100 -1.62 19.60 -12.73
N LYS A 101 -1.63 19.93 -11.43
CA LYS A 101 -1.76 18.91 -10.39
C LYS A 101 -2.99 18.09 -10.78
N LYS A 102 -2.79 16.95 -11.42
CA LYS A 102 -3.84 15.96 -11.62
C LYS A 102 -4.26 15.56 -10.22
N ALA A 103 -5.30 16.19 -9.69
CA ALA A 103 -5.92 15.78 -8.45
C ALA A 103 -6.16 14.27 -8.56
N PRO A 104 -5.86 13.49 -7.51
CA PRO A 104 -6.10 12.05 -7.55
C PRO A 104 -7.56 11.83 -7.94
N GLN A 105 -7.76 11.25 -9.12
CA GLN A 105 -9.09 10.92 -9.63
C GLN A 105 -9.78 10.08 -8.53
N PRO A 106 -10.92 10.51 -7.98
CA PRO A 106 -11.62 9.70 -7.01
C PRO A 106 -12.00 8.40 -7.70
N ARG A 107 -11.45 7.29 -7.21
CA ARG A 107 -11.75 5.94 -7.72
C ARG A 107 -13.28 5.80 -7.73
N ARG A 108 -13.88 5.80 -8.93
CA ARG A 108 -15.32 5.58 -9.12
C ARG A 108 -15.63 4.19 -8.54
N ARG A 109 -16.15 4.15 -7.31
CA ARG A 109 -16.63 2.92 -6.70
C ARG A 109 -17.84 2.48 -7.52
N SER A 110 -17.82 1.25 -8.02
CA SER A 110 -18.91 0.71 -8.83
C SER A 110 -20.23 0.73 -8.03
N PRO A 111 -21.36 1.11 -8.65
CA PRO A 111 -22.66 1.19 -7.98
C PRO A 111 -23.12 -0.17 -7.41
N LEU A 112 -22.56 -1.27 -7.92
CA LEU A 112 -22.75 -2.61 -7.38
C LEU A 112 -22.29 -2.75 -5.93
N ARG A 113 -21.20 -2.09 -5.51
CA ARG A 113 -20.72 -2.19 -4.12
C ARG A 113 -21.61 -1.41 -3.16
N SER A 114 -22.17 -0.27 -3.58
CA SER A 114 -23.13 0.48 -2.76
C SER A 114 -24.47 -0.24 -2.64
N VAL A 115 -24.93 -0.91 -3.71
CA VAL A 115 -26.16 -1.73 -3.66
C VAL A 115 -25.95 -2.97 -2.80
N ALA A 116 -24.79 -3.65 -2.89
CA ALA A 116 -24.45 -4.77 -2.04
C ALA A 116 -24.38 -4.36 -0.55
N LEU A 117 -23.82 -3.19 -0.25
CA LEU A 117 -23.74 -2.70 1.14
C LEU A 117 -25.12 -2.32 1.69
N ALA A 118 -25.95 -1.65 0.89
CA ALA A 118 -27.30 -1.26 1.28
C ALA A 118 -28.19 -2.48 1.52
N THR A 119 -28.12 -3.49 0.64
CA THR A 119 -28.85 -4.74 0.80
C THR A 119 -28.39 -5.52 2.04
N ALA A 120 -27.08 -5.59 2.31
CA ALA A 120 -26.55 -6.19 3.53
C ALA A 120 -27.03 -5.46 4.80
N PHE A 121 -27.06 -4.13 4.80
CA PHE A 121 -27.54 -3.34 5.94
C PHE A 121 -29.04 -3.55 6.19
N LEU A 122 -29.83 -3.64 5.12
CA LEU A 122 -31.27 -3.83 5.18
C LEU A 122 -31.62 -5.25 5.68
N LEU A 123 -30.85 -6.27 5.26
CA LEU A 123 -30.94 -7.62 5.82
C LEU A 123 -30.57 -7.64 7.31
N LEU A 124 -29.48 -6.98 7.69
CA LEU A 124 -29.03 -6.95 9.08
C LEU A 124 -30.06 -6.26 9.99
N LEU A 125 -30.64 -5.14 9.56
CA LEU A 125 -31.71 -4.46 10.29
C LEU A 125 -33.02 -5.24 10.27
N GLY A 126 -33.39 -5.85 9.14
CA GLY A 126 -34.61 -6.64 9.03
C GLY A 126 -34.58 -7.87 9.93
N VAL A 127 -33.49 -8.63 9.91
CA VAL A 127 -33.32 -9.83 10.75
C VAL A 127 -33.27 -9.43 12.24
N ASN A 128 -32.49 -8.42 12.61
CA ASN A 128 -32.48 -7.94 14.01
C ASN A 128 -33.84 -7.39 14.42
N GLY A 129 -34.51 -6.63 13.56
CA GLY A 129 -35.83 -6.07 13.83
C GLY A 129 -36.89 -7.14 14.08
N VAL A 130 -36.90 -8.21 13.28
CA VAL A 130 -37.79 -9.36 13.51
C VAL A 130 -37.45 -10.09 14.82
N ILE A 131 -36.17 -10.26 15.15
CA ILE A 131 -35.75 -10.86 16.43
C ILE A 131 -36.20 -9.99 17.61
N TYR A 132 -35.99 -8.67 17.56
CA TYR A 132 -36.42 -7.76 18.61
C TYR A 132 -37.94 -7.70 18.72
N MET A 133 -38.66 -7.71 17.60
CA MET A 133 -40.12 -7.71 17.58
C MET A 133 -40.67 -9.03 18.11
N TRP A 134 -40.04 -10.16 17.81
CA TRP A 134 -40.36 -11.46 18.40
C TRP A 134 -40.12 -11.49 19.92
N ILE A 135 -38.98 -11.00 20.40
CA ILE A 135 -38.69 -10.88 21.84
C ILE A 135 -39.71 -9.94 22.52
N PHE A 136 -40.08 -8.84 21.86
CA PHE A 136 -41.02 -7.87 22.40
C PHE A 136 -42.46 -8.38 22.41
N MET A 137 -42.88 -9.14 21.38
CA MET A 137 -44.19 -9.80 21.36
C MET A 137 -44.26 -10.99 22.32
N ASN A 138 -43.15 -11.70 22.53
CA ASN A 138 -43.05 -12.77 23.52
C ASN A 138 -42.87 -12.26 24.97
N LYS A 139 -42.79 -10.94 25.22
CA LYS A 139 -42.90 -10.38 26.58
C LYS A 139 -44.29 -10.54 27.23
N GLY A 140 -45.22 -11.19 26.53
CA GLY A 140 -46.51 -11.64 27.10
C GLY A 140 -46.56 -13.11 27.52
N ALA A 141 -45.47 -13.89 27.41
CA ALA A 141 -45.46 -15.31 27.78
C ALA A 141 -44.39 -15.59 28.85
N ASP A 142 -44.87 -15.64 30.10
CA ASP A 142 -44.34 -16.36 31.26
C ASP A 142 -42.81 -16.44 31.40
N HIS A 143 -42.26 -15.52 32.19
CA HIS A 143 -40.96 -15.73 32.82
C HIS A 143 -41.15 -16.81 33.91
N PRO A 144 -40.56 -18.02 33.82
CA PRO A 144 -40.55 -18.94 34.95
C PRO A 144 -39.79 -18.26 36.09
N SER A 145 -40.48 -18.19 37.23
CA SER A 145 -40.08 -17.55 38.47
C SER A 145 -38.63 -17.82 38.86
N MET A 146 -37.85 -16.74 39.02
CA MET A 146 -36.52 -16.74 39.64
C MET A 146 -36.53 -17.32 41.08
N ALA A 147 -37.72 -17.55 41.68
CA ALA A 147 -37.84 -18.17 42.99
C ALA A 147 -37.39 -19.65 43.01
N ASN A 148 -37.55 -20.39 41.91
CA ASN A 148 -37.14 -21.80 41.86
C ASN A 148 -35.60 -21.95 41.79
N ILE A 149 -34.92 -20.97 41.18
CA ILE A 149 -33.45 -20.95 41.09
C ILE A 149 -32.83 -20.55 42.44
N MET A 150 -33.49 -19.68 43.21
CA MET A 150 -33.03 -19.29 44.55
C MET A 150 -33.22 -20.41 45.60
N GLN A 151 -34.23 -21.28 45.45
CA GLN A 151 -34.42 -22.43 46.33
C GLN A 151 -33.39 -23.56 46.11
N SER A 152 -32.91 -23.77 44.87
CA SER A 152 -31.89 -24.80 44.58
C SER A 152 -30.48 -24.43 45.04
N LEU A 153 -30.22 -23.17 45.39
CA LEU A 153 -28.92 -22.68 45.87
C LEU A 153 -28.79 -22.59 47.40
N GLY A 154 -29.81 -23.01 48.16
CA GLY A 154 -29.71 -23.16 49.62
C GLY A 154 -29.51 -21.86 50.42
N LEU A 155 -29.74 -20.68 49.82
CA LEU A 155 -29.58 -19.41 50.51
C LEU A 155 -30.89 -19.03 51.22
N ARG A 156 -31.00 -19.53 52.46
CA ARG A 156 -32.06 -19.19 53.42
C ARG A 156 -31.91 -17.72 53.84
N ALA A 157 -32.90 -16.90 53.50
CA ALA A 157 -33.06 -15.58 54.12
C ALA A 157 -33.59 -15.75 55.55
N GLY A 158 -32.81 -15.26 56.51
CA GLY A 158 -33.13 -15.12 57.93
C GLY A 158 -31.85 -14.67 58.62
N ASP A 159 -31.79 -13.68 59.50
CA ASP A 159 -32.81 -12.99 60.28
C ASP A 159 -32.14 -11.70 60.79
N ASN A 160 -32.94 -10.67 61.06
CA ASN A 160 -32.51 -9.37 61.57
C ASN A 160 -32.11 -9.49 63.05
N ARG A 161 -30.84 -9.21 63.41
CA ARG A 161 -30.53 -8.72 64.76
C ARG A 161 -29.13 -8.07 64.91
N THR A 162 -29.18 -6.76 65.15
CA THR A 162 -28.40 -5.99 66.16
C THR A 162 -26.88 -5.77 66.04
N LYS A 163 -26.56 -4.45 66.10
CA LYS A 163 -25.49 -3.75 66.85
C LYS A 163 -24.09 -3.56 66.22
N GLY A 164 -23.72 -2.29 66.05
CA GLY A 164 -22.54 -1.72 66.73
C GLY A 164 -21.45 -1.04 65.88
N SER A 165 -21.05 0.17 66.32
CA SER A 165 -19.71 0.84 66.23
C SER A 165 -19.15 1.23 64.85
N THR A 166 -19.13 2.51 64.46
CA THR A 166 -18.14 3.61 64.74
C THR A 166 -16.83 3.58 63.93
N GLN A 167 -16.61 4.71 63.23
CA GLN A 167 -15.36 5.43 62.95
C GLN A 167 -14.24 4.75 62.14
N ASN A 168 -13.93 5.33 60.96
CA ASN A 168 -12.70 6.09 60.74
C ASN A 168 -12.69 6.72 59.34
N GLU A 169 -12.67 8.06 59.31
CA GLU A 169 -12.22 8.86 58.18
C GLU A 169 -10.69 8.91 58.22
N GLU A 170 -10.00 8.57 57.13
CA GLU A 170 -8.60 8.94 56.94
C GLU A 170 -8.45 9.88 55.75
N GLU A 171 -8.00 11.06 56.15
CA GLU A 171 -7.62 12.28 55.47
C GLU A 171 -6.41 12.06 54.53
N PHE A 172 -6.58 12.31 53.23
CA PHE A 172 -5.46 12.34 52.27
C PHE A 172 -5.05 13.80 51.98
N VAL A 173 -3.93 14.21 52.59
CA VAL A 173 -3.28 15.50 52.41
C VAL A 173 -2.47 15.53 51.11
N MET A 174 -2.78 16.47 50.21
CA MET A 174 -2.00 16.76 49.00
C MET A 174 -0.74 17.59 49.34
N GLN A 175 0.45 17.05 49.09
CA GLN A 175 1.69 17.82 49.03
C GLN A 175 1.87 18.47 47.65
N LYS A 176 1.85 19.81 47.62
CA LYS A 176 2.32 20.62 46.49
C LYS A 176 3.85 20.65 46.50
N VAL A 177 4.45 20.23 45.40
CA VAL A 177 5.90 20.38 45.12
C VAL A 177 6.13 21.79 44.56
N GLU A 178 6.78 22.65 45.33
CA GLU A 178 7.26 23.94 44.85
C GLU A 178 8.61 23.82 44.14
N LYS A 179 8.71 24.55 43.03
CA LYS A 179 9.88 24.69 42.17
C LYS A 179 10.82 25.75 42.75
N THR A 180 12.11 25.46 42.86
CA THR A 180 13.16 26.49 42.88
C THR A 180 14.38 26.05 42.06
N LYS A 181 14.73 26.88 41.08
CA LYS A 181 16.07 27.07 40.49
C LYS A 181 16.55 28.45 40.98
N PRO A 182 17.77 28.92 40.67
CA PRO A 182 19.09 28.27 40.61
C PRO A 182 20.13 29.05 41.47
N ASN A 183 21.34 28.51 41.62
CA ASN A 183 22.61 29.25 41.56
C ASN A 183 23.75 28.27 41.34
#